data_AF-A0A1G3RND4-F1
#
_entry.id   AF-A0A1G3RND4-F1
#
_cell.length_a   1.000
_cell.length_b   1.000
_cell.length_c   1.000
_cell.angle_alpha   90.00
_cell.angle_beta   90.00
_cell.angle_gamma   90.00
#
_symmetry.space_group_name_H-M   'P 1'
#
loop_
_entity.id
_entity.type
_entity.pdbx_description
1 polymer ?
#
loop_
_entity_poly.entity_id
_entity_poly.type
_entity_poly.pdbx_seq_one_letter_code
_entity_poly.pdbx_strand_id
1 'polypeptide(L)'
;MSRPIFGYPIQSDAWGPTYTPTLSGGDWLTALPLGNLQDERLHVLARSTDTELSSTVFQTDLGVSRDVRVFGLVNHNLSTAAKVRVLGEVDDLLFDYEAGNDPSLLAGYAFSRADATTCATYQDRNGIVRTVAANVLRDAHFIGGVRTTLLEPSRQNICLQSQALDVGATWSCVRCSVSANADTGPDGIASADRLIVDNTAASSHRAGQVSLTITANANVALSIYAKQGAGAQGVGFMMLMADSTSVDYAGKYFNLLTGAVAGSITNGTGTVVGSGIKAVGSTGWYHCWVVVNIGNGRTNAYFTIYNVNAAVDAFVFDGDGASYVSLWGAQIENNASFPTSYIATTTTAVTRAADSTLDFSAVAAGTYHEKYYDLATAAYVEGVGVYAAGAINLAVSRAHVLYRIMTGTQVLATMQAAVYDSGWLDGWPSGLSVEDAQGWTPTWFHVASTAQSMRYPWVQIDDYANADGYVEGGRLVVASGYQPTVQVVAGAKVRWVDPSISQTTDGGAKVFYAKRKHREWALVFEELPTAEIRDSILEMHKHQGTTGQLFFVYDPEETTTAHQVSFLCTMRELGALEQRVYPRGNTQFVLEEVL
;
A
#
# COMPACT_ATOMS: atom_id res chain seq x y z
N MET A 1 -16.83 3.15 -32.54
CA MET A 1 -16.43 4.58 -32.51
C MET A 1 -16.19 4.93 -31.06
N SER A 2 -15.17 5.73 -30.78
CA SER A 2 -14.73 5.96 -29.40
C SER A 2 -15.58 7.02 -28.69
N ARG A 3 -15.59 6.97 -27.36
CA ARG A 3 -16.26 7.92 -26.46
C ARG A 3 -15.19 8.64 -25.64
N PRO A 4 -14.64 9.75 -26.15
CA PRO A 4 -13.52 10.42 -25.51
C PRO A 4 -13.91 10.99 -24.16
N ILE A 5 -12.90 11.22 -23.32
CA ILE A 5 -13.05 11.88 -22.02
C ILE A 5 -12.30 13.20 -22.08
N PHE A 6 -12.98 14.25 -21.65
CA PHE A 6 -12.41 15.57 -21.40
C PHE A 6 -12.15 15.67 -19.90
N GLY A 7 -10.87 15.63 -19.55
CA GLY A 7 -10.31 15.91 -18.23
C GLY A 7 -10.51 17.37 -17.87
N TYR A 8 -11.73 17.72 -17.46
CA TYR A 8 -12.18 19.07 -17.16
C TYR A 8 -13.25 19.06 -16.05
N PRO A 9 -13.20 20.00 -15.09
CA PRO A 9 -12.07 20.91 -14.83
C PRO A 9 -10.86 20.18 -14.25
N ILE A 10 -9.66 20.75 -14.44
CA ILE A 10 -8.44 20.32 -13.75
C ILE A 10 -8.52 20.87 -12.32
N GLN A 11 -8.82 19.98 -11.37
CA GLN A 11 -8.99 20.27 -9.95
C GLN A 11 -7.66 20.50 -9.22
N SER A 12 -6.54 20.05 -9.78
CA SER A 12 -5.19 20.36 -9.26
C SER A 12 -4.76 21.81 -9.49
N ASP A 13 -5.54 22.60 -10.24
CA ASP A 13 -5.27 24.01 -10.51
C ASP A 13 -6.13 24.92 -9.62
N ALA A 14 -5.65 26.14 -9.39
CA ALA A 14 -6.45 27.17 -8.72
C ALA A 14 -7.61 27.65 -9.64
N TRP A 15 -8.82 27.71 -9.09
CA TRP A 15 -10.00 28.25 -9.79
C TRP A 15 -10.50 29.53 -9.13
N GLY A 16 -10.15 30.66 -9.73
CA GLY A 16 -10.52 31.97 -9.18
C GLY A 16 -9.90 32.22 -7.79
N PRO A 17 -10.41 33.20 -7.02
CA PRO A 17 -9.79 33.62 -5.76
C PRO A 17 -10.12 32.73 -4.56
N THR A 18 -11.11 31.85 -4.67
CA THR A 18 -11.65 31.07 -3.53
C THR A 18 -11.22 29.62 -3.53
N TYR A 19 -10.63 29.12 -4.61
CA TYR A 19 -10.18 27.73 -4.70
C TYR A 19 -8.70 27.65 -5.07
N THR A 20 -7.89 27.16 -4.15
CA THR A 20 -6.45 26.96 -4.37
C THR A 20 -6.06 25.60 -3.79
N PRO A 21 -5.91 24.56 -4.63
CA PRO A 21 -5.40 23.28 -4.20
C PRO A 21 -3.91 23.40 -3.81
N THR A 22 -3.46 22.58 -2.87
CA THR A 22 -2.06 22.58 -2.42
C THR A 22 -1.42 21.21 -2.62
N LEU A 23 -0.12 21.19 -2.90
CA LEU A 23 0.67 19.97 -3.03
C LEU A 23 1.59 19.79 -1.82
N SER A 24 1.69 18.57 -1.31
CA SER A 24 2.60 18.22 -0.22
C SER A 24 3.11 16.77 -0.30
N GLY A 25 4.07 16.41 0.54
CA GLY A 25 4.68 15.07 0.58
C GLY A 25 5.92 14.95 -0.31
N GLY A 26 6.60 13.80 -0.17
CA GLY A 26 7.84 13.53 -0.87
C GLY A 26 9.01 14.36 -0.37
N ASP A 27 10.11 14.28 -1.10
CA ASP A 27 11.30 15.08 -0.89
C ASP A 27 11.73 15.68 -2.23
N TRP A 28 11.60 17.00 -2.35
CA TRP A 28 11.71 17.75 -3.60
C TRP A 28 12.75 18.84 -3.43
N LEU A 29 13.55 19.06 -4.48
CA LEU A 29 14.59 20.07 -4.46
C LEU A 29 13.99 21.46 -4.23
N THR A 30 14.63 22.23 -3.35
CA THR A 30 14.21 23.61 -3.06
C THR A 30 14.26 24.54 -4.28
N ALA A 31 15.14 24.24 -5.24
CA ALA A 31 15.26 24.99 -6.50
C ALA A 31 14.22 24.58 -7.56
N LEU A 32 13.64 23.39 -7.45
CA LEU A 32 12.63 22.82 -8.36
C LEU A 32 11.51 22.18 -7.52
N PRO A 33 10.79 22.99 -6.72
CA PRO A 33 9.87 22.49 -5.69
C PRO A 33 8.65 21.80 -6.29
N LEU A 34 8.03 20.91 -5.50
CA LEU A 34 6.79 20.19 -5.86
C LEU A 34 5.69 21.09 -6.42
N GLY A 35 5.53 22.31 -5.89
CA GLY A 35 4.52 23.28 -6.34
C GLY A 35 4.62 23.65 -7.82
N ASN A 36 5.77 23.43 -8.46
CA ASN A 36 5.95 23.64 -9.91
C ASN A 36 5.02 22.78 -10.76
N LEU A 37 4.55 21.63 -10.25
CA LEU A 37 3.59 20.78 -10.97
C LEU A 37 2.22 21.46 -11.23
N GLN A 38 1.90 22.56 -10.53
CA GLN A 38 0.69 23.34 -10.76
C GLN A 38 0.90 24.51 -11.75
N ASP A 39 2.12 24.71 -12.27
CA ASP A 39 2.39 25.74 -13.27
C ASP A 39 1.90 25.28 -14.66
N GLU A 40 1.28 26.18 -15.44
CA GLU A 40 0.75 25.85 -16.77
C GLU A 40 1.86 25.64 -17.80
N ARG A 41 3.08 26.11 -17.50
CA ARG A 41 4.23 26.03 -18.40
C ARG A 41 5.00 24.74 -18.16
N LEU A 42 4.98 23.82 -19.12
CA LEU A 42 5.59 22.49 -18.97
C LEU A 42 7.10 22.50 -18.68
N HIS A 43 7.82 23.57 -19.00
CA HIS A 43 9.26 23.70 -18.72
C HIS A 43 9.57 24.08 -17.26
N VAL A 44 8.56 24.42 -16.46
CA VAL A 44 8.71 24.68 -15.03
C VAL A 44 8.61 23.34 -14.30
N LEU A 45 9.77 22.74 -13.99
CA LEU A 45 9.85 21.36 -13.51
C LEU A 45 9.82 21.29 -11.99
N ALA A 46 9.16 20.28 -11.43
CA ALA A 46 9.41 19.79 -10.08
C ALA A 46 10.39 18.62 -10.15
N ARG A 47 11.37 18.57 -9.24
CA ARG A 47 12.38 17.49 -9.17
C ARG A 47 12.51 16.94 -7.76
N SER A 48 12.43 15.62 -7.63
CA SER A 48 12.70 14.90 -6.37
C SER A 48 14.19 14.86 -6.04
N THR A 49 14.54 14.64 -4.78
CA THR A 49 15.95 14.55 -4.34
C THR A 49 16.65 13.28 -4.82
N ASP A 50 15.92 12.17 -4.90
CA ASP A 50 16.36 10.87 -5.39
C ASP A 50 15.20 10.05 -5.99
N THR A 51 15.45 8.77 -6.32
CA THR A 51 14.45 7.83 -6.84
C THR A 51 13.75 6.98 -5.76
N GLU A 52 13.99 7.25 -4.47
CA GLU A 52 13.32 6.50 -3.41
C GLU A 52 11.83 6.82 -3.38
N LEU A 53 11.00 5.80 -3.11
CA LEU A 53 9.55 5.98 -3.08
C LEU A 53 9.07 6.99 -2.02
N SER A 54 9.85 7.20 -0.96
CA SER A 54 9.61 8.26 0.03
C SER A 54 9.81 9.67 -0.51
N SER A 55 10.63 9.83 -1.56
CA SER A 55 10.93 11.10 -2.21
C SER A 55 9.99 11.38 -3.38
N THR A 56 9.60 10.34 -4.11
CA THR A 56 8.80 10.38 -5.34
C THR A 56 7.28 10.17 -5.11
N VAL A 57 6.79 10.65 -3.96
CA VAL A 57 5.39 10.60 -3.57
C VAL A 57 4.86 12.00 -3.27
N PHE A 58 3.62 12.28 -3.63
CA PHE A 58 2.98 13.54 -3.27
C PHE A 58 1.46 13.42 -3.20
N GLN A 59 0.85 14.32 -2.44
CA GLN A 59 -0.59 14.47 -2.23
C GLN A 59 -1.05 15.82 -2.79
N THR A 60 -2.26 15.84 -3.33
CA THR A 60 -2.97 17.08 -3.67
C THR A 60 -4.11 17.28 -2.68
N ASP A 61 -4.14 18.37 -1.92
CA ASP A 61 -5.35 18.78 -1.18
C ASP A 61 -6.24 19.60 -2.11
N LEU A 62 -7.38 19.03 -2.51
CA LEU A 62 -8.40 19.69 -3.33
C LEU A 62 -9.33 20.61 -2.53
N GLY A 63 -8.99 20.92 -1.27
CA GLY A 63 -9.71 21.79 -0.32
C GLY A 63 -11.05 21.24 0.17
N VAL A 64 -11.74 20.48 -0.66
CA VAL A 64 -13.01 19.78 -0.43
C VAL A 64 -13.01 18.49 -1.24
N SER A 65 -13.87 17.53 -0.89
CA SER A 65 -14.06 16.36 -1.76
C SER A 65 -14.63 16.79 -3.11
N ARG A 66 -14.01 16.32 -4.19
CA ARG A 66 -14.39 16.61 -5.58
C ARG A 66 -14.43 15.33 -6.39
N ASP A 67 -15.27 15.33 -7.42
CA ASP A 67 -15.28 14.26 -8.40
C ASP A 67 -14.07 14.37 -9.32
N VAL A 68 -13.20 13.38 -9.26
CA VAL A 68 -12.02 13.23 -10.11
C VAL A 68 -12.07 11.91 -10.85
N ARG A 69 -11.52 11.87 -12.06
CA ARG A 69 -11.52 10.65 -12.88
C ARG A 69 -10.26 10.51 -13.71
N VAL A 70 -9.67 11.63 -14.13
CA VAL A 70 -8.47 11.64 -14.97
C VAL A 70 -7.30 12.11 -14.12
N PHE A 71 -6.25 11.30 -14.09
CA PHE A 71 -4.97 11.61 -13.45
C PHE A 71 -3.90 11.64 -14.53
N GLY A 72 -2.93 12.54 -14.43
CA GLY A 72 -1.84 12.59 -15.38
C GLY A 72 -0.63 13.36 -14.86
N LEU A 73 0.53 13.00 -15.37
CA LEU A 73 1.79 13.68 -15.16
C LEU A 73 2.38 13.93 -16.55
N VAL A 74 2.66 15.18 -16.87
CA VAL A 74 3.11 15.62 -18.20
C VAL A 74 4.52 16.20 -18.10
N ASN A 75 5.29 16.01 -19.16
CA ASN A 75 6.69 16.40 -19.28
C ASN A 75 7.57 15.82 -18.16
N HIS A 76 7.47 14.50 -17.95
CA HIS A 76 8.22 13.76 -16.96
C HIS A 76 9.48 13.07 -17.52
N ASN A 77 10.38 12.63 -16.63
CA ASN A 77 11.56 11.83 -16.99
C ASN A 77 11.42 10.33 -16.64
N LEU A 78 10.22 9.85 -16.32
CA LEU A 78 9.99 8.45 -15.94
C LEU A 78 10.58 7.48 -16.98
N SER A 79 11.30 6.46 -16.48
CA SER A 79 11.84 5.40 -17.32
C SER A 79 10.72 4.54 -17.92
N THR A 80 11.00 3.77 -18.98
CA THR A 80 10.04 2.82 -19.57
C THR A 80 9.67 1.67 -18.62
N ALA A 81 10.41 1.49 -17.52
CA ALA A 81 10.14 0.51 -16.48
C ALA A 81 9.38 1.10 -15.27
N ALA A 82 9.22 2.43 -15.22
CA ALA A 82 8.58 3.12 -14.10
C ALA A 82 7.16 2.63 -13.87
N LYS A 83 6.75 2.60 -12.60
CA LYS A 83 5.37 2.31 -12.19
C LYS A 83 4.79 3.53 -11.46
N VAL A 84 3.53 3.82 -11.72
CA VAL A 84 2.80 4.90 -11.05
C VAL A 84 1.54 4.35 -10.42
N ARG A 85 1.21 4.79 -9.21
CA ARG A 85 0.00 4.41 -8.48
C ARG A 85 -0.70 5.65 -7.95
N VAL A 86 -2.03 5.66 -8.09
CA VAL A 86 -2.91 6.69 -7.54
C VAL A 86 -3.68 6.10 -6.38
N LEU A 87 -3.65 6.80 -5.24
CA LEU A 87 -4.55 6.56 -4.12
C LEU A 87 -5.45 7.77 -3.94
N GLY A 88 -6.67 7.60 -3.45
CA GLY A 88 -7.60 8.72 -3.25
C GLY A 88 -8.32 8.61 -1.94
N GLU A 89 -8.27 9.64 -1.10
CA GLU A 89 -8.93 9.70 0.20
C GLU A 89 -10.02 10.79 0.19
N VAL A 90 -11.20 10.52 0.77
CA VAL A 90 -12.32 11.50 0.79
C VAL A 90 -12.13 12.57 1.85
N ASP A 91 -11.31 12.30 2.85
CA ASP A 91 -10.92 13.19 3.94
C ASP A 91 -9.56 12.74 4.49
N ASP A 92 -8.79 13.70 5.02
CA ASP A 92 -7.36 13.56 5.31
C ASP A 92 -7.11 12.51 6.38
N LEU A 93 -5.86 12.07 6.38
CA LEU A 93 -5.28 11.15 7.33
C LEU A 93 -5.56 11.54 8.79
N LEU A 94 -5.61 10.49 9.60
CA LEU A 94 -5.43 10.39 11.06
C LEU A 94 -6.16 11.39 11.99
N PHE A 95 -6.11 12.70 11.80
CA PHE A 95 -6.74 13.70 12.65
C PHE A 95 -6.86 15.05 11.92
N ASP A 96 -8.08 15.57 11.66
CA ASP A 96 -8.33 17.02 11.69
C ASP A 96 -9.80 17.42 11.83
N TYR A 97 -10.01 18.70 12.14
CA TYR A 97 -11.02 19.28 13.06
C TYR A 97 -11.99 20.26 12.36
N GLU A 98 -13.14 20.58 13.00
CA GLU A 98 -14.05 21.65 12.54
C GLU A 98 -13.59 23.04 12.99
N ALA A 99 -13.51 23.99 12.06
CA ALA A 99 -13.18 25.39 12.33
C ALA A 99 -14.07 26.00 13.44
N GLY A 100 -13.47 26.29 14.61
CA GLY A 100 -14.11 26.99 15.74
C GLY A 100 -13.76 26.50 17.16
N ASN A 101 -13.21 25.30 17.33
CA ASN A 101 -12.76 24.80 18.64
C ASN A 101 -11.26 25.13 18.94
N ASP A 102 -10.83 25.14 20.19
CA ASP A 102 -9.43 25.48 20.51
C ASP A 102 -8.48 24.28 20.25
N PRO A 103 -7.42 24.41 19.42
CA PRO A 103 -6.48 23.32 19.10
C PRO A 103 -5.59 22.85 20.28
N SER A 104 -5.70 23.46 21.45
CA SER A 104 -4.97 23.04 22.65
C SER A 104 -5.47 21.75 23.32
N LEU A 105 -6.52 21.09 22.80
CA LEU A 105 -7.15 19.90 23.41
C LEU A 105 -6.77 18.54 22.76
N LEU A 106 -6.09 18.50 21.62
CA LEU A 106 -5.66 17.25 20.96
C LEU A 106 -4.13 17.09 20.78
N ALA A 107 -3.35 18.02 21.35
CA ALA A 107 -1.94 17.78 21.68
C ALA A 107 -1.88 17.21 23.10
N GLY A 108 -1.98 15.89 23.27
CA GLY A 108 -2.01 15.33 24.63
C GLY A 108 -2.10 13.82 24.79
N TYR A 109 -1.89 13.01 23.74
CA TYR A 109 -1.84 11.56 23.96
C TYR A 109 -0.58 11.19 24.76
N ALA A 110 -0.77 10.51 25.88
CA ALA A 110 0.32 9.92 26.62
C ALA A 110 0.46 8.46 26.18
N PHE A 111 1.60 8.15 25.54
CA PHE A 111 1.99 6.77 25.29
C PHE A 111 3.17 6.41 26.19
N SER A 112 3.08 5.26 26.84
CA SER A 112 4.19 4.64 27.51
C SER A 112 4.19 3.15 27.23
N ARG A 113 5.38 2.60 27.03
CA ARG A 113 5.63 1.17 27.05
C ARG A 113 6.92 0.98 27.82
N ALA A 114 6.76 0.59 29.09
CA ALA A 114 7.83 0.48 30.07
C ALA A 114 8.72 -0.76 29.83
N ASP A 115 9.19 -0.94 28.59
CA ASP A 115 10.14 -1.98 28.26
C ASP A 115 11.49 -1.68 28.94
N ALA A 116 12.11 -2.72 29.51
CA ALA A 116 13.48 -2.59 30.03
C ALA A 116 14.52 -2.46 28.91
N THR A 117 14.19 -2.90 27.69
CA THR A 117 15.07 -2.93 26.50
C THR A 117 14.27 -2.71 25.22
N THR A 118 14.96 -2.39 24.13
CA THR A 118 14.37 -2.23 22.79
C THR A 118 13.97 -3.60 22.22
N CYS A 119 12.71 -4.00 22.39
CA CYS A 119 12.25 -5.36 22.06
C CYS A 119 10.93 -5.44 21.28
N ALA A 120 10.19 -4.34 21.15
CA ALA A 120 8.94 -4.32 20.41
C ALA A 120 9.19 -4.21 18.90
N THR A 121 8.39 -4.92 18.11
CA THR A 121 8.50 -4.89 16.65
C THR A 121 7.19 -4.51 15.96
N TYR A 122 7.28 -4.07 14.70
CA TYR A 122 6.15 -3.84 13.81
C TYR A 122 6.55 -4.16 12.36
N GLN A 123 5.57 -4.43 11.51
CA GLN A 123 5.78 -4.54 10.06
C GLN A 123 5.59 -3.17 9.40
N ASP A 124 6.58 -2.70 8.64
CA ASP A 124 6.50 -1.46 7.87
C ASP A 124 5.68 -1.61 6.58
N ARG A 125 5.60 -0.54 5.77
CA ARG A 125 4.82 -0.51 4.51
C ARG A 125 5.24 -1.60 3.51
N ASN A 126 6.49 -2.01 3.54
CA ASN A 126 7.04 -3.03 2.64
C ASN A 126 6.91 -4.44 3.23
N GLY A 127 6.30 -4.55 4.42
CA GLY A 127 6.19 -5.80 5.17
C GLY A 127 7.48 -6.22 5.84
N ILE A 128 8.45 -5.31 6.01
CA ILE A 128 9.70 -5.60 6.72
C ILE A 128 9.47 -5.44 8.23
N VAL A 129 9.96 -6.41 9.00
CA VAL A 129 9.92 -6.40 10.46
C VAL A 129 10.97 -5.43 11.00
N ARG A 130 10.52 -4.40 11.70
CA ARG A 130 11.35 -3.36 12.31
C ARG A 130 11.23 -3.39 13.82
N THR A 131 12.32 -3.11 14.51
CA THR A 131 12.30 -2.89 15.97
C THR A 131 12.07 -1.41 16.25
N VAL A 132 11.20 -1.11 17.21
CA VAL A 132 10.90 0.25 17.65
C VAL A 132 11.55 0.53 19.02
N ALA A 133 11.97 1.79 19.24
CA ALA A 133 12.48 2.24 20.52
C ALA A 133 11.46 2.06 21.67
N ALA A 134 11.95 1.95 22.91
CA ALA A 134 11.08 1.97 24.10
C ALA A 134 10.29 3.29 24.17
N ASN A 135 9.06 3.24 24.69
CA ASN A 135 8.13 4.38 24.74
C ASN A 135 7.84 5.07 23.39
N VAL A 136 8.07 4.39 22.26
CA VAL A 136 7.64 4.86 20.95
C VAL A 136 6.46 4.04 20.45
N LEU A 137 5.42 4.74 20.04
CA LEU A 137 4.18 4.19 19.52
C LEU A 137 4.43 3.50 18.17
N ARG A 138 3.72 2.39 17.92
CA ARG A 138 3.81 1.62 16.66
C ARG A 138 2.69 2.04 15.70
N ASP A 139 2.68 3.31 15.34
CA ASP A 139 1.68 3.95 14.46
C ASP A 139 1.97 3.76 12.96
N ALA A 140 3.08 3.13 12.61
CA ALA A 140 3.49 2.80 11.25
C ALA A 140 3.41 1.29 10.96
N HIS A 141 2.53 0.56 11.65
CA HIS A 141 2.34 -0.87 11.42
C HIS A 141 1.40 -1.14 10.24
N PHE A 142 1.76 -1.98 9.28
CA PHE A 142 0.91 -2.29 8.13
C PHE A 142 0.33 -3.71 8.20
N ILE A 143 -0.98 -3.82 7.91
CA ILE A 143 -1.69 -5.10 7.78
C ILE A 143 -2.48 -5.10 6.47
N GLY A 144 -2.13 -5.99 5.54
CA GLY A 144 -2.82 -6.09 4.25
C GLY A 144 -2.80 -4.78 3.46
N GLY A 145 -1.70 -4.03 3.53
CA GLY A 145 -1.54 -2.72 2.88
C GLY A 145 -2.11 -1.52 3.65
N VAL A 146 -2.85 -1.75 4.74
CA VAL A 146 -3.46 -0.68 5.57
C VAL A 146 -2.52 -0.29 6.71
N ARG A 147 -2.24 1.02 6.87
CA ARG A 147 -1.50 1.56 8.02
C ARG A 147 -2.37 1.50 9.28
N THR A 148 -1.78 1.10 10.40
CA THR A 148 -2.45 0.87 11.68
C THR A 148 -1.57 1.30 12.85
N THR A 149 -2.21 1.53 13.99
CA THR A 149 -1.54 1.68 15.30
C THR A 149 -1.63 0.36 16.06
N LEU A 150 -0.49 -0.33 16.22
CA LEU A 150 -0.43 -1.63 16.88
C LEU A 150 -0.29 -1.48 18.40
N LEU A 151 -1.30 -1.93 19.14
CA LEU A 151 -1.30 -1.99 20.60
C LEU A 151 -1.47 -3.43 21.09
N GLU A 152 -0.58 -3.88 21.96
CA GLU A 152 -0.48 -5.28 22.39
C GLU A 152 -0.28 -5.42 23.90
N PRO A 153 -0.74 -6.53 24.51
CA PRO A 153 -0.62 -6.72 25.95
C PRO A 153 0.83 -7.07 26.31
N SER A 154 1.17 -7.10 27.60
CA SER A 154 2.50 -7.58 28.00
C SER A 154 2.65 -9.07 27.67
N ARG A 155 3.80 -9.42 27.08
CA ARG A 155 4.11 -10.79 26.67
C ARG A 155 5.59 -11.07 26.82
N GLN A 156 5.91 -12.33 27.13
CA GLN A 156 7.26 -12.84 27.20
C GLN A 156 7.44 -13.92 26.15
N ASN A 157 8.48 -13.79 25.33
CA ASN A 157 8.93 -14.89 24.49
C ASN A 157 9.85 -15.80 25.32
N ILE A 158 9.39 -17.01 25.62
CA ILE A 158 10.16 -18.01 26.38
C ILE A 158 11.05 -18.88 25.50
N CYS A 159 10.92 -18.79 24.18
CA CYS A 159 11.82 -19.46 23.24
C CYS A 159 13.18 -18.78 23.31
N LEU A 160 14.27 -19.52 23.52
CA LEU A 160 15.62 -18.96 23.50
C LEU A 160 16.22 -18.99 22.10
N GLN A 161 17.18 -18.12 21.82
CA GLN A 161 17.86 -17.98 20.53
C GLN A 161 16.84 -17.99 19.37
N SER A 162 15.77 -17.22 19.53
CA SER A 162 14.55 -17.33 18.73
C SER A 162 14.76 -17.03 17.24
N GLN A 163 15.76 -16.23 16.90
CA GLN A 163 16.09 -15.92 15.51
C GLN A 163 17.08 -16.93 14.89
N ALA A 164 18.01 -17.43 15.70
CA ALA A 164 19.22 -18.13 15.23
C ALA A 164 19.17 -19.67 15.34
N LEU A 165 18.06 -20.23 15.84
CA LEU A 165 17.76 -21.67 15.97
C LEU A 165 19.01 -22.52 16.33
N ASP A 166 19.85 -22.00 17.22
CA ASP A 166 21.26 -22.39 17.33
C ASP A 166 21.42 -23.80 17.95
N VAL A 167 21.78 -24.74 17.06
CA VAL A 167 21.81 -26.17 17.32
C VAL A 167 23.08 -26.52 18.09
N GLY A 168 22.91 -27.00 19.33
CA GLY A 168 24.00 -27.40 20.22
C GLY A 168 24.17 -26.50 21.44
N ALA A 169 23.56 -25.32 21.45
CA ALA A 169 23.47 -24.45 22.63
C ALA A 169 22.11 -24.60 23.33
N THR A 170 21.02 -24.21 22.65
CA THR A 170 19.65 -24.28 23.21
C THR A 170 18.69 -25.10 22.35
N TRP A 171 18.92 -25.18 21.04
CA TRP A 171 18.14 -26.01 20.14
C TRP A 171 18.78 -27.38 19.93
N SER A 172 17.93 -28.38 19.74
CA SER A 172 18.33 -29.74 19.38
C SER A 172 17.80 -30.09 17.99
N CYS A 173 18.58 -30.83 17.22
CA CYS A 173 18.19 -31.35 15.91
C CYS A 173 18.20 -32.88 15.93
N VAL A 174 17.22 -33.48 15.25
CA VAL A 174 17.15 -34.92 15.03
C VAL A 174 16.91 -35.15 13.54
N ARG A 175 17.90 -35.77 12.88
CA ARG A 175 17.88 -36.10 11.44
C ARG A 175 17.73 -34.86 10.55
N CYS A 176 18.32 -33.75 10.97
CA CYS A 176 18.35 -32.50 10.22
C CYS A 176 19.55 -31.66 10.64
N SER A 177 19.84 -30.59 9.90
CA SER A 177 20.84 -29.60 10.23
C SER A 177 20.27 -28.18 10.10
N VAL A 178 20.92 -27.20 10.74
CA VAL A 178 20.57 -25.79 10.61
C VAL A 178 21.72 -25.05 9.94
N SER A 179 21.42 -24.30 8.88
CA SER A 179 22.37 -23.38 8.25
C SER A 179 22.01 -21.96 8.67
N ALA A 180 22.86 -21.36 9.51
CA ALA A 180 22.59 -20.07 10.13
C ALA A 180 22.71 -18.90 9.14
N ASN A 181 21.83 -17.91 9.26
CA ASN A 181 21.81 -16.65 8.49
C ASN A 181 21.93 -16.85 6.97
N ALA A 182 21.38 -17.95 6.46
CA ALA A 182 21.56 -18.39 5.08
C ALA A 182 20.62 -17.69 4.09
N ASP A 183 19.53 -17.07 4.58
CA ASP A 183 18.54 -16.37 3.77
C ASP A 183 18.25 -14.96 4.30
N THR A 184 17.82 -14.06 3.40
CA THR A 184 17.24 -12.77 3.79
C THR A 184 15.93 -12.99 4.54
N GLY A 185 15.92 -12.61 5.81
CA GLY A 185 14.80 -12.70 6.73
C GLY A 185 13.71 -11.67 6.47
N PRO A 186 12.59 -11.75 7.21
CA PRO A 186 11.52 -10.77 7.15
C PRO A 186 11.93 -9.40 7.71
N ASP A 187 13.10 -9.29 8.34
CA ASP A 187 13.75 -8.04 8.75
C ASP A 187 14.55 -7.35 7.61
N GLY A 188 14.60 -7.97 6.43
CA GLY A 188 15.24 -7.43 5.23
C GLY A 188 16.76 -7.63 5.18
N ILE A 189 17.34 -8.39 6.12
CA ILE A 189 18.79 -8.69 6.14
C ILE A 189 19.03 -10.21 6.15
N ALA A 190 20.25 -10.66 5.84
CA ALA A 190 20.62 -12.08 5.89
C ALA A 190 20.68 -12.57 7.34
N SER A 191 19.54 -13.05 7.85
CA SER A 191 19.36 -13.37 9.26
C SER A 191 18.42 -14.54 9.52
N ALA A 192 17.87 -15.14 8.46
CA ALA A 192 17.02 -16.31 8.55
C ALA A 192 17.83 -17.59 8.36
N ASP A 193 17.39 -18.63 9.05
CA ASP A 193 18.08 -19.90 9.08
C ASP A 193 17.36 -20.93 8.22
N ARG A 194 18.10 -21.89 7.66
CA ARG A 194 17.52 -23.01 6.94
C ARG A 194 17.51 -24.25 7.82
N LEU A 195 16.33 -24.85 8.01
CA LEU A 195 16.20 -26.18 8.58
C LEU A 195 16.22 -27.23 7.46
N ILE A 196 17.34 -27.93 7.35
CA ILE A 196 17.69 -28.82 6.23
C ILE A 196 17.48 -30.27 6.65
N VAL A 197 16.71 -31.01 5.84
CA VAL A 197 16.45 -32.44 6.00
C VAL A 197 17.73 -33.25 5.73
N ASP A 198 18.01 -34.29 6.52
CA ASP A 198 19.10 -35.24 6.21
C ASP A 198 18.66 -36.34 5.22
N ASN A 199 19.47 -37.40 5.04
CA ASN A 199 19.16 -38.51 4.11
C ASN A 199 18.49 -39.72 4.79
N THR A 200 17.98 -39.57 6.02
CA THR A 200 17.39 -40.69 6.76
C THR A 200 16.03 -41.07 6.17
N ALA A 201 15.84 -42.33 5.81
CA ALA A 201 14.60 -42.83 5.23
C ALA A 201 13.47 -43.04 6.27
N ALA A 202 12.22 -42.99 5.80
CA ALA A 202 10.99 -43.28 6.54
C ALA A 202 10.96 -42.71 7.97
N SER A 203 11.37 -41.45 8.12
CA SER A 203 11.72 -40.85 9.41
C SER A 203 11.25 -39.41 9.52
N SER A 204 11.26 -38.88 10.75
CA SER A 204 10.99 -37.47 11.02
C SER A 204 12.28 -36.65 11.04
N HIS A 205 12.20 -35.42 10.55
CA HIS A 205 13.32 -34.47 10.51
C HIS A 205 12.88 -33.18 11.24
N ARG A 206 13.55 -32.86 12.35
CA ARG A 206 13.00 -31.87 13.29
C ARG A 206 14.04 -31.15 14.14
N ALA A 207 13.74 -29.89 14.43
CA ALA A 207 14.45 -29.08 15.41
C ALA A 207 13.51 -28.67 16.54
N GLY A 208 14.02 -28.54 17.77
CA GLY A 208 13.19 -28.10 18.89
C GLY A 208 13.95 -27.74 20.15
N GLN A 209 13.25 -27.05 21.04
CA GLN A 209 13.67 -26.80 22.43
C GLN A 209 12.87 -27.68 23.39
N VAL A 210 13.57 -28.18 24.39
CA VAL A 210 13.00 -28.99 25.46
C VAL A 210 13.00 -28.21 26.77
N SER A 211 12.23 -28.68 27.75
CA SER A 211 12.18 -28.09 29.10
C SER A 211 11.66 -26.65 29.18
N LEU A 212 10.72 -26.30 28.29
CA LEU A 212 10.02 -25.01 28.37
C LEU A 212 9.06 -25.03 29.56
N THR A 213 9.12 -23.97 30.38
CA THR A 213 8.21 -23.82 31.51
C THR A 213 6.92 -23.14 31.06
N ILE A 214 5.80 -23.84 31.22
CA ILE A 214 4.45 -23.34 30.89
C ILE A 214 3.54 -23.37 32.12
N THR A 215 2.43 -22.64 32.06
CA THR A 215 1.41 -22.68 33.11
C THR A 215 0.51 -23.89 32.88
N ALA A 216 0.27 -24.66 33.94
CA ALA A 216 -0.60 -25.83 33.90
C ALA A 216 -1.98 -25.51 33.29
N ASN A 217 -2.38 -26.29 32.28
CA ASN A 217 -3.64 -26.16 31.54
C ASN A 217 -3.86 -24.81 30.84
N ALA A 218 -2.82 -23.99 30.65
CA ALA A 218 -2.93 -22.73 29.93
C ALA A 218 -2.80 -22.94 28.41
N ASN A 219 -3.40 -22.01 27.66
CA ASN A 219 -3.16 -21.92 26.22
C ASN A 219 -1.77 -21.32 25.98
N VAL A 220 -1.05 -21.88 25.02
CA VAL A 220 0.28 -21.43 24.63
C VAL A 220 0.25 -21.08 23.15
N ALA A 221 0.61 -19.84 22.82
CA ALA A 221 0.73 -19.37 21.44
C ALA A 221 2.15 -19.67 20.94
N LEU A 222 2.23 -20.36 19.81
CA LEU A 222 3.46 -20.64 19.08
C LEU A 222 3.40 -19.88 17.77
N SER A 223 4.43 -19.13 17.42
CA SER A 223 4.55 -18.49 16.11
C SER A 223 5.97 -18.52 15.56
N ILE A 224 6.08 -18.46 14.24
CA ILE A 224 7.35 -18.36 13.54
C ILE A 224 7.12 -17.76 12.15
N TYR A 225 8.12 -17.06 11.63
CA TYR A 225 8.15 -16.67 10.23
C TYR A 225 8.78 -17.81 9.43
N ALA A 226 8.12 -18.19 8.33
CA ALA A 226 8.58 -19.27 7.48
C ALA A 226 8.45 -18.90 6.00
N LYS A 227 9.41 -19.33 5.19
CA LYS A 227 9.40 -19.17 3.74
C LYS A 227 9.76 -20.49 3.08
N GLN A 228 9.10 -20.77 1.96
CA GLN A 228 9.38 -21.95 1.17
C GLN A 228 10.87 -21.97 0.78
N GLY A 229 11.54 -23.08 1.06
CA GLY A 229 12.91 -23.33 0.61
C GLY A 229 12.96 -24.31 -0.57
N ALA A 230 14.13 -24.91 -0.78
CA ALA A 230 14.34 -25.81 -1.91
C ALA A 230 13.73 -27.20 -1.68
N GLY A 231 13.41 -27.87 -2.79
CA GLY A 231 13.04 -29.28 -2.83
C GLY A 231 11.61 -29.59 -2.37
N ALA A 232 11.21 -30.86 -2.50
CA ALA A 232 9.84 -31.31 -2.28
C ALA A 232 9.40 -31.24 -0.81
N GLN A 233 10.35 -31.15 0.13
CA GLN A 233 10.07 -30.99 1.57
C GLN A 233 10.35 -29.58 2.09
N GLY A 234 10.61 -28.62 1.19
CA GLY A 234 10.73 -27.20 1.51
C GLY A 234 9.42 -26.40 1.44
N VAL A 235 8.33 -27.04 1.03
CA VAL A 235 7.01 -26.42 0.78
C VAL A 235 6.08 -26.39 1.99
N GLY A 236 6.49 -26.93 3.14
CA GLY A 236 5.70 -26.87 4.36
C GLY A 236 6.42 -27.41 5.58
N PHE A 237 5.82 -27.17 6.74
CA PHE A 237 6.34 -27.59 8.03
C PHE A 237 5.20 -27.78 9.03
N MET A 238 5.52 -28.30 10.22
CA MET A 238 4.59 -28.43 11.32
C MET A 238 5.19 -27.85 12.59
N MET A 239 4.36 -27.12 13.35
CA MET A 239 4.68 -26.69 14.71
C MET A 239 3.89 -27.52 15.71
N LEU A 240 4.56 -28.02 16.73
CA LEU A 240 3.96 -28.88 17.74
C LEU A 240 4.49 -28.55 19.13
N MET A 241 3.59 -28.54 20.11
CA MET A 241 3.93 -28.59 21.52
C MET A 241 3.55 -29.94 22.09
N ALA A 242 4.44 -30.54 22.86
CA ALA A 242 4.23 -31.79 23.57
C ALA A 242 4.59 -31.64 25.04
N ASP A 243 4.03 -32.50 25.90
CA ASP A 243 4.56 -32.71 27.23
C ASP A 243 5.93 -33.43 27.18
N SER A 244 6.62 -33.48 28.32
CA SER A 244 7.96 -34.06 28.40
C SER A 244 8.04 -35.56 28.08
N THR A 245 6.90 -36.26 28.08
CA THR A 245 6.79 -37.68 27.73
C THR A 245 6.24 -37.92 26.32
N SER A 246 5.88 -36.86 25.59
CA SER A 246 5.26 -36.93 24.25
C SER A 246 3.98 -37.77 24.19
N VAL A 247 3.23 -37.81 25.29
CA VAL A 247 1.92 -38.45 25.41
C VAL A 247 0.81 -37.45 25.11
N ASP A 248 0.92 -36.23 25.63
CA ASP A 248 -0.05 -35.16 25.44
C ASP A 248 0.56 -34.12 24.49
N TYR A 249 0.02 -33.98 23.27
CA TYR A 249 0.55 -33.03 22.29
C TYR A 249 -0.50 -32.43 21.37
N ALA A 250 -0.23 -31.24 20.86
CA ALA A 250 -1.04 -30.57 19.86
C ALA A 250 -0.18 -29.72 18.92
N GLY A 251 -0.60 -29.60 17.66
CA GLY A 251 0.12 -28.86 16.64
C GLY A 251 -0.65 -28.67 15.34
N LYS A 252 -0.04 -27.93 14.42
CA LYS A 252 -0.58 -27.61 13.10
C LYS A 252 0.44 -27.76 11.98
N TYR A 253 -0.03 -28.25 10.84
CA TYR A 253 0.69 -28.23 9.57
C TYR A 253 0.45 -26.90 8.84
N PHE A 254 1.49 -26.39 8.19
CA PHE A 254 1.46 -25.16 7.39
C PHE A 254 2.00 -25.46 5.99
N ASN A 255 1.22 -25.12 4.97
CA ASN A 255 1.61 -25.24 3.58
C ASN A 255 2.08 -23.86 3.07
N LEU A 256 3.38 -23.75 2.80
CA LEU A 256 4.02 -22.51 2.35
C LEU A 256 3.87 -22.27 0.85
N LEU A 257 3.56 -23.30 0.07
CA LEU A 257 3.29 -23.17 -1.36
C LEU A 257 1.92 -22.53 -1.60
N THR A 258 0.90 -22.94 -0.85
CA THR A 258 -0.47 -22.41 -0.99
C THR A 258 -0.78 -21.29 -0.01
N GLY A 259 0.04 -21.09 1.02
CA GLY A 259 -0.23 -20.11 2.08
C GLY A 259 -1.44 -20.50 2.93
N ALA A 260 -1.63 -21.79 3.21
CA ALA A 260 -2.80 -22.32 3.92
C ALA A 260 -2.42 -23.07 5.20
N VAL A 261 -3.27 -22.96 6.22
CA VAL A 261 -3.23 -23.84 7.40
C VAL A 261 -3.83 -25.19 7.01
N ALA A 262 -3.10 -26.27 7.26
CA ALA A 262 -3.50 -27.62 6.88
C ALA A 262 -3.99 -28.43 8.11
N GLY A 263 -3.86 -29.76 8.11
CA GLY A 263 -4.40 -30.63 9.17
C GLY A 263 -3.98 -30.26 10.61
N SER A 264 -4.72 -30.72 11.61
CA SER A 264 -4.28 -30.69 13.01
C SER A 264 -3.63 -32.02 13.39
N ILE A 265 -2.69 -31.98 14.32
CA ILE A 265 -2.16 -33.18 14.98
C ILE A 265 -2.37 -33.04 16.50
N THR A 266 -3.00 -34.03 17.11
CA THR A 266 -3.30 -34.04 18.56
C THR A 266 -3.21 -35.45 19.10
N ASN A 267 -2.82 -35.59 20.37
CA ASN A 267 -2.91 -36.84 21.12
C ASN A 267 -3.08 -36.57 22.61
N GLY A 268 -3.65 -37.54 23.33
CA GLY A 268 -3.92 -37.41 24.76
C GLY A 268 -4.87 -36.24 25.03
N THR A 269 -4.51 -35.37 25.97
CA THR A 269 -5.29 -34.16 26.31
C THR A 269 -4.96 -32.94 25.44
N GLY A 270 -4.08 -33.08 24.45
CA GLY A 270 -3.67 -31.98 23.58
C GLY A 270 -4.80 -31.48 22.67
N THR A 271 -4.98 -30.16 22.60
CA THR A 271 -5.97 -29.49 21.76
C THR A 271 -5.37 -28.30 21.01
N VAL A 272 -5.89 -28.04 19.81
CA VAL A 272 -5.61 -26.83 19.02
C VAL A 272 -6.77 -25.86 19.23
N VAL A 273 -6.47 -24.67 19.76
CA VAL A 273 -7.46 -23.64 20.11
C VAL A 273 -7.65 -22.62 18.97
N GLY A 274 -6.56 -22.31 18.26
CA GLY A 274 -6.56 -21.38 17.14
C GLY A 274 -5.32 -21.58 16.28
N SER A 275 -5.37 -21.11 15.03
CA SER A 275 -4.22 -21.18 14.13
C SER A 275 -4.39 -20.21 12.97
N GLY A 276 -3.29 -19.76 12.39
CA GLY A 276 -3.32 -18.91 11.21
C GLY A 276 -2.00 -18.90 10.46
N ILE A 277 -2.08 -18.52 9.20
CA ILE A 277 -0.94 -18.22 8.33
C ILE A 277 -1.25 -16.91 7.61
N LYS A 278 -0.29 -15.99 7.58
CA LYS A 278 -0.46 -14.67 6.97
C LYS A 278 0.80 -14.29 6.20
N ALA A 279 0.65 -13.88 4.96
CA ALA A 279 1.77 -13.36 4.17
C ALA A 279 2.36 -12.09 4.80
N VAL A 280 3.68 -11.96 4.73
CA VAL A 280 4.45 -10.85 5.29
C VAL A 280 5.22 -10.18 4.14
N GLY A 281 4.76 -9.00 3.75
CA GLY A 281 5.31 -8.29 2.58
C GLY A 281 5.12 -9.06 1.27
N SER A 282 5.99 -8.78 0.30
CA SER A 282 6.01 -9.41 -1.03
C SER A 282 7.13 -10.44 -1.22
N THR A 283 7.89 -10.75 -0.16
CA THR A 283 9.14 -11.52 -0.22
C THR A 283 8.95 -13.04 -0.03
N GLY A 284 7.70 -13.51 -0.06
CA GLY A 284 7.34 -14.93 0.09
C GLY A 284 7.36 -15.45 1.53
N TRP A 285 7.59 -14.59 2.52
CA TRP A 285 7.52 -14.94 3.93
C TRP A 285 6.07 -15.03 4.42
N TYR A 286 5.81 -15.97 5.31
CA TYR A 286 4.56 -16.10 6.03
C TYR A 286 4.82 -16.07 7.54
N HIS A 287 3.98 -15.34 8.28
CA HIS A 287 3.87 -15.48 9.73
C HIS A 287 2.87 -16.61 10.02
N CYS A 288 3.37 -17.72 10.55
CA CYS A 288 2.61 -18.92 10.85
C CYS A 288 2.44 -19.03 12.37
N TRP A 289 1.24 -19.38 12.83
CA TRP A 289 0.99 -19.53 14.25
C TRP A 289 -0.07 -20.55 14.60
N VAL A 290 0.05 -21.11 15.80
CA VAL A 290 -0.91 -22.03 16.40
C VAL A 290 -0.98 -21.78 17.90
N VAL A 291 -2.20 -21.80 18.44
CA VAL A 291 -2.45 -21.76 19.89
C VAL A 291 -2.89 -23.15 20.31
N VAL A 292 -2.18 -23.71 21.28
CA VAL A 292 -2.36 -25.08 21.73
C VAL A 292 -2.56 -25.15 23.23
N ASN A 293 -3.20 -26.21 23.71
CA ASN A 293 -3.28 -26.53 25.12
C ASN A 293 -2.99 -28.03 25.29
N ILE A 294 -1.90 -28.37 25.99
CA ILE A 294 -1.51 -29.76 26.21
C ILE A 294 -2.21 -30.42 27.42
N GLY A 295 -2.95 -29.65 28.22
CA GLY A 295 -3.80 -30.15 29.30
C GLY A 295 -3.06 -30.85 30.45
N ASN A 296 -3.80 -31.69 31.18
CA ASN A 296 -3.31 -32.64 32.18
C ASN A 296 -2.33 -32.08 33.23
N GLY A 297 -2.48 -30.80 33.59
CA GLY A 297 -1.66 -30.15 34.61
C GLY A 297 -0.17 -30.01 34.26
N ARG A 298 0.21 -30.13 32.98
CA ARG A 298 1.62 -30.12 32.56
C ARG A 298 2.24 -28.73 32.71
N THR A 299 3.45 -28.67 33.26
CA THR A 299 4.23 -27.43 33.45
C THR A 299 5.55 -27.42 32.68
N ASN A 300 5.95 -28.56 32.11
CA ASN A 300 7.13 -28.71 31.27
C ASN A 300 6.70 -29.18 29.88
N ALA A 301 7.13 -28.45 28.85
CA ALA A 301 6.75 -28.70 27.47
C ALA A 301 7.96 -28.70 26.53
N TYR A 302 7.81 -29.40 25.42
CA TYR A 302 8.73 -29.40 24.29
C TYR A 302 8.08 -28.64 23.13
N PHE A 303 8.82 -27.73 22.51
CA PHE A 303 8.43 -27.09 21.26
C PHE A 303 9.26 -27.68 20.14
N THR A 304 8.59 -28.19 19.10
CA THR A 304 9.26 -28.88 18.01
C THR A 304 8.70 -28.42 16.66
N ILE A 305 9.62 -28.19 15.73
CA ILE A 305 9.37 -27.86 14.34
C ILE A 305 9.79 -29.07 13.50
N TYR A 306 8.86 -29.60 12.73
CA TYR A 306 9.11 -30.71 11.81
C TYR A 306 9.08 -30.19 10.38
N ASN A 307 10.06 -30.60 9.56
CA ASN A 307 9.84 -30.62 8.12
C ASN A 307 8.71 -31.60 7.81
N VAL A 308 7.92 -31.32 6.79
CA VAL A 308 6.84 -32.20 6.36
C VAL A 308 6.81 -32.31 4.85
N ASN A 309 6.30 -33.42 4.36
CA ASN A 309 5.85 -33.51 2.98
C ASN A 309 4.47 -32.81 2.89
N ALA A 310 4.47 -31.56 2.44
CA ALA A 310 3.28 -30.71 2.42
C ALA A 310 2.23 -31.14 1.38
N ALA A 311 2.55 -32.08 0.47
CA ALA A 311 1.57 -32.64 -0.45
C ALA A 311 0.56 -33.56 0.27
N VAL A 312 0.92 -34.10 1.44
CA VAL A 312 0.13 -35.10 2.18
C VAL A 312 0.09 -34.85 3.70
N ASP A 313 0.53 -33.68 4.18
CA ASP A 313 0.61 -33.34 5.59
C ASP A 313 1.31 -34.41 6.47
N ALA A 314 2.40 -35.00 5.95
CA ALA A 314 3.12 -36.07 6.63
C ALA A 314 4.50 -35.63 7.13
N PHE A 315 4.77 -35.82 8.42
CA PHE A 315 6.08 -35.54 9.05
C PHE A 315 7.03 -36.75 9.06
N VAL A 316 6.63 -37.87 8.47
CA VAL A 316 7.46 -39.06 8.25
C VAL A 316 7.58 -39.27 6.75
N PHE A 317 8.81 -39.20 6.24
CA PHE A 317 9.11 -39.33 4.82
C PHE A 317 10.57 -39.75 4.63
N ASP A 318 10.97 -39.98 3.37
CA ASP A 318 12.35 -40.26 3.02
C ASP A 318 13.12 -38.94 2.88
N GLY A 319 14.10 -38.73 3.75
CA GLY A 319 14.98 -37.57 3.68
C GLY A 319 15.86 -37.59 2.43
N ASP A 320 16.05 -36.42 1.82
CA ASP A 320 16.81 -36.25 0.58
C ASP A 320 18.19 -35.61 0.79
N GLY A 321 18.50 -35.19 2.01
CA GLY A 321 19.74 -34.51 2.36
C GLY A 321 19.87 -33.07 1.84
N ALA A 322 18.82 -32.49 1.27
CA ALA A 322 18.92 -31.21 0.55
C ALA A 322 17.72 -30.27 0.73
N SER A 323 16.50 -30.79 0.88
CA SER A 323 15.31 -29.97 1.06
C SER A 323 15.36 -29.18 2.37
N TYR A 324 14.82 -27.96 2.35
CA TYR A 324 14.81 -27.10 3.53
C TYR A 324 13.64 -26.14 3.56
N VAL A 325 13.30 -25.68 4.76
CA VAL A 325 12.44 -24.52 4.99
C VAL A 325 13.28 -23.40 5.61
N SER A 326 13.05 -22.16 5.19
CA SER A 326 13.68 -21.00 5.83
C SER A 326 12.81 -20.53 6.99
N LEU A 327 13.40 -20.35 8.17
CA LEU A 327 12.72 -20.01 9.41
C LEU A 327 13.35 -18.78 10.06
N TRP A 328 12.53 -17.99 10.74
CA TRP A 328 12.99 -16.80 11.44
C TRP A 328 12.04 -16.45 12.61
N GLY A 329 12.60 -16.01 13.73
CA GLY A 329 11.86 -15.42 14.84
C GLY A 329 10.82 -16.33 15.51
N ALA A 330 11.26 -17.49 16.00
CA ALA A 330 10.42 -18.39 16.79
C ALA A 330 9.94 -17.73 18.10
N GLN A 331 8.64 -17.78 18.35
CA GLN A 331 8.04 -17.15 19.53
C GLN A 331 7.06 -18.08 20.23
N ILE A 332 7.25 -18.20 21.54
CA ILE A 332 6.43 -19.03 22.42
C ILE A 332 5.95 -18.15 23.56
N GLU A 333 4.63 -17.98 23.66
CA GLU A 333 3.99 -17.10 24.63
C GLU A 333 2.99 -17.90 25.47
N ASN A 334 3.25 -17.97 26.78
CA ASN A 334 2.43 -18.71 27.74
C ASN A 334 1.16 -17.91 28.12
N ASN A 335 0.06 -18.62 28.40
CA ASN A 335 -1.25 -18.04 28.70
C ASN A 335 -1.73 -17.02 27.66
N ALA A 336 -1.60 -17.38 26.38
CA ALA A 336 -1.90 -16.51 25.25
C ALA A 336 -2.97 -17.14 24.34
N SER A 337 -3.89 -16.31 23.83
CA SER A 337 -4.93 -16.69 22.86
C SER A 337 -4.56 -16.36 21.41
N PHE A 338 -3.45 -15.64 21.21
CA PHE A 338 -2.86 -15.28 19.92
C PHE A 338 -1.40 -14.89 20.13
N PRO A 339 -0.53 -15.00 19.11
CA PRO A 339 0.84 -14.51 19.19
C PRO A 339 0.89 -12.98 19.07
N THR A 340 1.75 -12.33 19.84
CA THR A 340 2.05 -10.89 19.61
C THR A 340 3.15 -10.72 18.58
N SER A 341 3.45 -9.47 18.22
CA SER A 341 4.63 -9.12 17.43
C SER A 341 5.90 -9.78 17.99
N TYR A 342 6.87 -10.02 17.10
CA TYR A 342 8.08 -10.72 17.46
C TYR A 342 8.87 -9.98 18.55
N ILE A 343 9.28 -10.73 19.58
CA ILE A 343 10.13 -10.32 20.69
C ILE A 343 11.40 -11.17 20.61
N ALA A 344 12.50 -10.53 20.21
CA ALA A 344 13.78 -11.21 20.05
C ALA A 344 14.35 -11.70 21.38
N THR A 345 14.94 -12.90 21.35
CA THR A 345 15.60 -13.53 22.49
C THR A 345 16.94 -14.10 22.08
N THR A 346 17.90 -14.01 23.00
CA THR A 346 19.21 -14.65 22.88
C THR A 346 19.28 -15.79 23.89
N THR A 347 20.17 -15.74 24.87
CA THR A 347 20.30 -16.76 25.92
C THR A 347 19.30 -16.60 27.06
N THR A 348 18.48 -15.53 27.04
CA THR A 348 17.47 -15.24 28.06
C THR A 348 16.13 -14.88 27.43
N ALA A 349 15.05 -15.28 28.08
CA ALA A 349 13.71 -14.84 27.73
C ALA A 349 13.58 -13.32 27.89
N VAL A 350 12.80 -12.69 27.02
CA VAL A 350 12.59 -11.24 27.01
C VAL A 350 11.10 -10.96 27.14
N THR A 351 10.76 -9.99 28.01
CA THR A 351 9.39 -9.54 28.22
C THR A 351 9.20 -8.17 27.60
N ARG A 352 8.25 -8.06 26.67
CA ARG A 352 7.71 -6.78 26.22
C ARG A 352 6.62 -6.33 27.18
N ALA A 353 6.70 -5.09 27.64
CA ALA A 353 5.66 -4.47 28.46
C ALA A 353 4.38 -4.27 27.64
N ALA A 354 3.24 -4.14 28.32
CA ALA A 354 2.00 -3.77 27.66
C ALA A 354 2.14 -2.35 27.09
N ASP A 355 1.61 -2.12 25.90
CA ASP A 355 1.39 -0.77 25.42
C ASP A 355 0.37 -0.08 26.34
N SER A 356 0.61 1.17 26.75
CA SER A 356 -0.41 1.93 27.47
C SER A 356 -1.58 2.25 26.55
N THR A 357 -2.77 2.36 27.14
CA THR A 357 -3.90 2.97 26.45
C THR A 357 -3.55 4.42 26.12
N LEU A 358 -3.90 4.89 24.92
CA LEU A 358 -3.70 6.30 24.55
C LEU A 358 -4.68 7.15 25.35
N ASP A 359 -4.19 7.90 26.34
CA ASP A 359 -5.06 8.75 27.16
C ASP A 359 -5.33 10.09 26.46
N PHE A 360 -6.61 10.44 26.36
CA PHE A 360 -7.07 11.72 25.81
C PHE A 360 -7.71 12.50 26.96
N SER A 361 -6.86 13.03 27.83
CA SER A 361 -7.21 13.64 29.12
C SER A 361 -8.11 14.88 29.04
N ALA A 362 -8.45 15.35 27.83
CA ALA A 362 -9.18 16.60 27.60
C ALA A 362 -10.52 16.46 26.85
N VAL A 363 -11.05 15.22 26.69
CA VAL A 363 -12.30 14.98 25.94
C VAL A 363 -13.49 14.76 26.89
N ALA A 364 -14.61 15.45 26.67
CA ALA A 364 -15.86 15.21 27.40
C ALA A 364 -16.47 13.84 27.04
N ALA A 365 -17.28 13.24 27.92
CA ALA A 365 -17.88 11.92 27.66
C ALA A 365 -18.67 11.87 26.35
N GLY A 366 -18.58 10.76 25.62
CA GLY A 366 -19.17 10.65 24.29
C GLY A 366 -19.12 9.23 23.70
N THR A 367 -19.31 9.14 22.39
CA THR A 367 -19.20 7.87 21.64
C THR A 367 -17.98 7.89 20.74
N TYR A 368 -17.38 6.73 20.50
CA TYR A 368 -16.36 6.58 19.49
C TYR A 368 -16.74 5.46 18.51
N HIS A 369 -16.49 5.66 17.23
CA HIS A 369 -16.54 4.60 16.24
C HIS A 369 -15.11 4.14 15.99
N GLU A 370 -14.88 2.83 15.99
CA GLU A 370 -13.58 2.26 15.76
C GLU A 370 -13.63 1.28 14.60
N LYS A 371 -12.56 1.28 13.80
CA LYS A 371 -12.22 0.18 12.90
C LYS A 371 -10.87 -0.34 13.33
N TYR A 372 -10.78 -1.63 13.55
CA TYR A 372 -9.55 -2.27 13.98
C TYR A 372 -9.42 -3.65 13.38
N TYR A 373 -8.19 -4.12 13.31
CA TYR A 373 -7.88 -5.52 13.10
C TYR A 373 -7.72 -6.19 14.47
N ASP A 374 -8.59 -7.15 14.76
CA ASP A 374 -8.54 -7.94 15.99
C ASP A 374 -7.43 -8.97 15.88
N LEU A 375 -6.43 -8.88 16.77
CA LEU A 375 -5.25 -9.74 16.72
C LEU A 375 -5.57 -11.20 17.12
N ALA A 376 -6.67 -11.42 17.87
CA ALA A 376 -7.08 -12.74 18.32
C ALA A 376 -7.87 -13.50 17.26
N THR A 377 -8.77 -12.81 16.56
CA THR A 377 -9.62 -13.42 15.51
C THR A 377 -9.05 -13.26 14.11
N ALA A 378 -7.98 -12.47 13.95
CA ALA A 378 -7.34 -12.18 12.67
C ALA A 378 -8.29 -11.57 11.63
N ALA A 379 -9.25 -10.75 12.08
CA ALA A 379 -10.29 -10.15 11.26
C ALA A 379 -10.42 -8.64 11.49
N TYR A 380 -10.86 -7.93 10.46
CA TYR A 380 -11.27 -6.53 10.61
C TYR A 380 -12.66 -6.46 11.24
N VAL A 381 -12.80 -5.60 12.24
CA VAL A 381 -14.04 -5.36 12.98
C VAL A 381 -14.32 -3.87 13.00
N GLU A 382 -15.59 -3.52 12.88
CA GLU A 382 -16.11 -2.17 13.08
C GLU A 382 -17.01 -2.16 14.30
N GLY A 383 -16.88 -1.15 15.14
CA GLY A 383 -17.57 -1.07 16.42
C GLY A 383 -17.88 0.35 16.84
N VAL A 384 -18.82 0.47 17.77
CA VAL A 384 -19.16 1.72 18.45
C VAL A 384 -18.99 1.51 19.94
N GLY A 385 -18.18 2.35 20.58
CA GLY A 385 -17.98 2.37 22.02
C GLY A 385 -18.42 3.69 22.64
N VAL A 386 -18.51 3.69 23.96
CA VAL A 386 -18.81 4.88 24.78
C VAL A 386 -17.60 5.13 25.67
N TYR A 387 -17.19 6.38 25.81
CA TYR A 387 -16.08 6.77 26.68
C TYR A 387 -16.54 7.78 27.73
N ALA A 388 -15.95 7.69 28.92
CA ALA A 388 -16.13 8.68 29.97
C ALA A 388 -15.18 9.86 29.74
N ALA A 389 -15.48 11.01 30.36
CA ALA A 389 -14.63 12.19 30.23
C ALA A 389 -13.19 11.87 30.63
N GLY A 390 -12.23 12.23 29.77
CA GLY A 390 -10.80 12.03 29.99
C GLY A 390 -10.30 10.59 29.94
N ALA A 391 -10.98 9.65 29.27
CA ALA A 391 -10.47 8.28 29.13
C ALA A 391 -11.00 7.54 27.89
N ILE A 392 -10.31 7.65 26.75
CA ILE A 392 -10.50 6.73 25.61
C ILE A 392 -9.46 5.62 25.73
N ASN A 393 -9.85 4.48 26.30
CA ASN A 393 -8.94 3.35 26.49
C ASN A 393 -8.98 2.41 25.28
N LEU A 394 -8.00 2.54 24.39
CA LEU A 394 -7.89 1.66 23.23
C LEU A 394 -7.43 0.27 23.65
N ALA A 395 -8.16 -0.77 23.24
CA ALA A 395 -7.83 -2.13 23.66
C ALA A 395 -6.46 -2.55 23.11
N VAL A 396 -5.64 -3.14 23.99
CA VAL A 396 -4.28 -3.60 23.74
C VAL A 396 -4.24 -4.98 23.11
N SER A 397 -5.18 -5.31 22.23
CA SER A 397 -5.26 -6.59 21.51
C SER A 397 -5.64 -6.39 20.06
N ARG A 398 -5.30 -5.22 19.52
CA ARG A 398 -5.86 -4.70 18.26
C ARG A 398 -4.81 -3.87 17.53
N ALA A 399 -4.84 -3.94 16.21
CA ALA A 399 -4.18 -2.97 15.34
C ALA A 399 -5.24 -2.00 14.82
N HIS A 400 -5.19 -0.76 15.30
CA HIS A 400 -6.26 0.20 15.13
C HIS A 400 -6.09 0.97 13.83
N VAL A 401 -7.17 1.04 13.05
CA VAL A 401 -7.20 1.63 11.71
C VAL A 401 -7.84 3.02 11.73
N LEU A 402 -8.97 3.16 12.43
CA LEU A 402 -9.77 4.39 12.48
C LEU A 402 -10.35 4.59 13.88
N TYR A 403 -10.36 5.84 14.34
CA TYR A 403 -11.25 6.32 15.39
C TYR A 403 -12.01 7.54 14.91
N ARG A 404 -13.33 7.55 15.16
CA ARG A 404 -14.14 8.76 15.11
C ARG A 404 -14.67 9.04 16.50
N ILE A 405 -14.21 10.11 17.13
CA ILE A 405 -14.65 10.53 18.46
C ILE A 405 -15.79 11.54 18.30
N MET A 406 -16.92 11.31 18.98
CA MET A 406 -18.10 12.16 18.95
C MET A 406 -18.40 12.67 20.37
N THR A 407 -18.72 13.95 20.50
CA THR A 407 -19.36 14.55 21.69
C THR A 407 -20.66 15.21 21.25
N GLY A 408 -21.81 14.62 21.56
CA GLY A 408 -23.09 15.08 21.00
C GLY A 408 -23.16 14.89 19.48
N THR A 409 -23.47 15.94 18.73
CA THR A 409 -23.53 15.94 17.24
C THR A 409 -22.22 16.35 16.55
N GLN A 410 -21.17 16.71 17.30
CA GLN A 410 -19.90 17.19 16.74
C GLN A 410 -18.86 16.06 16.59
N VAL A 411 -18.16 16.06 15.46
CA VAL A 411 -17.04 15.14 15.12
C VAL A 411 -15.72 15.77 15.56
N LEU A 412 -14.89 15.05 16.32
CA LEU A 412 -13.62 15.58 16.85
C LEU A 412 -12.34 15.01 16.18
N ALA A 413 -12.42 13.91 15.42
CA ALA A 413 -11.32 13.33 14.62
C ALA A 413 -11.82 12.21 13.67
N THR A 414 -11.11 11.91 12.57
CA THR A 414 -11.34 10.74 11.66
C THR A 414 -9.99 10.23 11.08
N MET A 415 -9.81 8.91 10.90
CA MET A 415 -8.70 8.34 10.09
C MET A 415 -9.27 7.46 8.95
N GLN A 416 -9.16 7.80 7.66
CA GLN A 416 -9.77 6.98 6.59
C GLN A 416 -8.75 6.18 5.75
N ALA A 417 -9.14 5.00 5.25
CA ALA A 417 -8.42 4.28 4.20
C ALA A 417 -8.69 4.91 2.83
N ALA A 418 -7.74 4.80 1.90
CA ALA A 418 -7.91 5.23 0.52
C ALA A 418 -9.20 4.66 -0.09
N VAL A 419 -10.12 5.56 -0.44
CA VAL A 419 -11.38 5.28 -1.15
C VAL A 419 -11.16 4.88 -2.59
N TYR A 420 -9.99 5.23 -3.13
CA TYR A 420 -9.55 4.81 -4.44
C TYR A 420 -8.12 4.29 -4.39
N ASP A 421 -7.85 3.22 -5.14
CA ASP A 421 -6.52 2.68 -5.37
C ASP A 421 -6.45 2.12 -6.78
N SER A 422 -5.58 2.67 -7.62
CA SER A 422 -5.40 2.21 -8.99
C SER A 422 -4.59 0.90 -9.09
N GLY A 423 -3.90 0.50 -8.01
CA GLY A 423 -2.76 -0.40 -8.11
C GLY A 423 -1.60 0.23 -8.88
N TRP A 424 -0.53 -0.55 -9.08
CA TRP A 424 0.63 -0.12 -9.87
C TRP A 424 0.33 -0.21 -11.37
N LEU A 425 0.43 0.93 -12.05
CA LEU A 425 0.26 1.10 -13.49
C LEU A 425 1.61 1.41 -14.14
N ASP A 426 1.75 1.12 -15.44
CA ASP A 426 2.97 1.45 -16.16
C ASP A 426 3.08 2.97 -16.39
N GLY A 427 4.28 3.54 -16.19
CA GLY A 427 4.61 4.94 -16.49
C GLY A 427 4.59 5.23 -18.00
N TRP A 428 4.82 4.19 -18.81
CA TRP A 428 4.72 4.21 -20.27
C TRP A 428 3.98 2.97 -20.76
N PRO A 429 3.30 3.02 -21.92
CA PRO A 429 2.70 1.84 -22.51
C PRO A 429 3.68 0.67 -22.63
N SER A 430 3.25 -0.51 -22.17
CA SER A 430 4.09 -1.71 -22.17
C SER A 430 4.64 -2.02 -23.57
N GLY A 431 5.95 -2.24 -23.64
CA GLY A 431 6.65 -2.59 -24.89
C GLY A 431 7.11 -1.40 -25.74
N LEU A 432 6.93 -0.16 -25.28
CA LEU A 432 7.50 1.02 -25.92
C LEU A 432 9.03 1.06 -25.75
N SER A 433 9.76 1.25 -26.85
CA SER A 433 11.23 1.44 -26.79
C SER A 433 11.59 2.83 -26.26
N VAL A 434 12.81 2.98 -25.74
CA VAL A 434 13.29 4.28 -25.25
C VAL A 434 13.39 5.29 -26.42
N GLU A 435 13.77 4.80 -27.60
CA GLU A 435 13.85 5.60 -28.82
C GLU A 435 12.48 6.11 -29.28
N ASP A 436 11.44 5.26 -29.20
CA ASP A 436 10.09 5.66 -29.55
C ASP A 436 9.52 6.67 -28.56
N ALA A 437 9.83 6.54 -27.26
CA ALA A 437 9.38 7.47 -26.22
C ALA A 437 9.93 8.90 -26.41
N GLN A 438 11.17 9.05 -26.89
CA GLN A 438 11.83 10.35 -27.08
C GLN A 438 11.14 11.26 -28.12
N GLY A 439 10.36 10.69 -29.05
CA GLY A 439 9.64 11.45 -30.07
C GLY A 439 8.38 12.15 -29.58
N TRP A 440 7.93 11.85 -28.36
CA TRP A 440 6.67 12.33 -27.78
C TRP A 440 6.91 13.27 -26.61
N THR A 441 5.90 14.08 -26.30
CA THR A 441 5.84 14.76 -24.99
C THR A 441 5.58 13.69 -23.92
N PRO A 442 6.52 13.45 -22.97
CA PRO A 442 6.34 12.41 -21.96
C PRO A 442 5.06 12.66 -21.16
N THR A 443 4.11 11.73 -21.27
CA THR A 443 2.79 11.87 -20.67
C THR A 443 2.34 10.54 -20.12
N TRP A 444 2.31 10.45 -18.80
CA TRP A 444 1.62 9.40 -18.09
C TRP A 444 0.20 9.87 -17.79
N PHE A 445 -0.79 9.00 -17.95
CA PHE A 445 -2.14 9.27 -17.49
C PHE A 445 -2.89 8.00 -17.13
N HIS A 446 -3.92 8.18 -16.32
CA HIS A 446 -4.80 7.14 -15.86
C HIS A 446 -6.24 7.65 -15.81
N VAL A 447 -7.17 6.80 -16.22
CA VAL A 447 -8.61 7.07 -16.16
C VAL A 447 -9.25 6.06 -15.24
N ALA A 448 -9.83 6.53 -14.12
CA ALA A 448 -10.63 5.68 -13.26
C ALA A 448 -11.90 5.20 -14.00
N SER A 449 -12.26 3.92 -13.79
CA SER A 449 -13.42 3.28 -14.44
C SER A 449 -14.72 4.06 -14.21
N THR A 450 -14.87 4.63 -13.02
CA THR A 450 -15.89 5.61 -12.66
C THR A 450 -15.26 6.86 -12.05
N ALA A 451 -15.98 7.98 -12.09
CA ALA A 451 -15.59 9.14 -11.28
C ALA A 451 -15.51 8.74 -9.81
N GLN A 452 -14.51 9.26 -9.13
CA GLN A 452 -14.19 9.01 -7.73
C GLN A 452 -14.35 10.31 -6.97
N SER A 453 -15.10 10.29 -5.87
CA SER A 453 -15.18 11.43 -4.96
C SER A 453 -13.99 11.35 -4.00
N MET A 454 -13.06 12.31 -4.05
CA MET A 454 -11.93 12.39 -3.14
C MET A 454 -11.49 13.84 -2.91
N ARG A 455 -10.92 14.12 -1.73
CA ARG A 455 -10.25 15.40 -1.42
C ARG A 455 -8.75 15.29 -1.59
N TYR A 456 -8.18 14.12 -1.30
CA TYR A 456 -6.75 13.90 -1.23
C TYR A 456 -6.28 12.80 -2.18
N PRO A 457 -6.13 13.09 -3.48
CA PRO A 457 -5.39 12.24 -4.38
C PRO A 457 -3.90 12.21 -4.03
N TRP A 458 -3.35 11.02 -3.91
CA TRP A 458 -1.93 10.73 -3.78
C TRP A 458 -1.41 10.09 -5.07
N VAL A 459 -0.23 10.51 -5.50
CA VAL A 459 0.52 9.89 -6.59
C VAL A 459 1.82 9.33 -6.03
N GLN A 460 2.08 8.05 -6.31
CA GLN A 460 3.29 7.32 -5.96
C GLN A 460 3.98 6.88 -7.24
N ILE A 461 5.30 7.10 -7.32
CA ILE A 461 6.10 6.77 -8.49
C ILE A 461 7.24 5.84 -8.06
N ASP A 462 7.23 4.60 -8.52
CA ASP A 462 8.36 3.67 -8.37
C ASP A 462 9.17 3.67 -9.67
N ASP A 463 10.32 4.34 -9.62
CA ASP A 463 11.28 4.41 -10.73
C ASP A 463 12.71 4.31 -10.19
N TYR A 464 12.95 3.37 -9.26
CA TYR A 464 14.22 3.22 -8.56
C TYR A 464 15.43 3.05 -9.51
N ALA A 465 15.20 2.54 -10.72
CA ALA A 465 16.22 2.29 -11.74
C ALA A 465 16.38 3.45 -12.74
N ASN A 466 15.78 4.62 -12.49
CA ASN A 466 15.96 5.79 -13.34
C ASN A 466 17.44 6.21 -13.37
N ALA A 467 18.03 6.26 -14.57
CA ALA A 467 19.44 6.58 -14.76
C ALA A 467 19.79 8.03 -14.40
N ASP A 468 18.81 8.94 -14.41
CA ASP A 468 19.01 10.33 -14.00
C ASP A 468 19.20 10.48 -12.48
N GLY A 469 18.80 9.45 -11.71
CA GLY A 469 18.92 9.44 -10.24
C GLY A 469 17.86 10.27 -9.52
N TYR A 470 16.84 10.76 -10.22
CA TYR A 470 15.70 11.49 -9.67
C TYR A 470 14.47 11.33 -10.57
N VAL A 471 13.29 11.69 -10.05
CA VAL A 471 12.05 11.86 -10.83
C VAL A 471 11.73 13.35 -11.01
N GLU A 472 11.33 13.72 -12.23
CA GLU A 472 10.85 15.03 -12.64
C GLU A 472 9.47 14.98 -13.29
N GLY A 473 8.73 16.08 -13.18
CA GLY A 473 7.50 16.33 -13.93
C GLY A 473 7.28 17.83 -14.15
N GLY A 474 6.60 18.18 -15.24
CA GLY A 474 6.28 19.56 -15.57
C GLY A 474 4.84 19.98 -15.27
N ARG A 475 3.89 19.04 -15.27
CA ARG A 475 2.47 19.36 -14.99
C ARG A 475 1.73 18.17 -14.40
N LEU A 476 1.02 18.41 -13.30
CA LEU A 476 0.06 17.48 -12.73
C LEU A 476 -1.35 17.79 -13.27
N VAL A 477 -2.04 16.74 -13.68
CA VAL A 477 -3.45 16.77 -14.03
C VAL A 477 -4.19 15.90 -13.03
N VAL A 478 -4.99 16.51 -12.17
CA VAL A 478 -6.06 15.83 -11.45
C VAL A 478 -7.36 16.46 -11.92
N ALA A 479 -8.13 15.79 -12.74
CA ALA A 479 -9.30 16.38 -13.37
C ALA A 479 -10.56 15.54 -13.19
N SER A 480 -11.69 16.24 -13.16
CA SER A 480 -12.99 15.61 -13.41
C SER A 480 -12.98 15.03 -14.84
N GLY A 481 -13.80 14.02 -15.13
CA GLY A 481 -13.80 13.35 -16.44
C GLY A 481 -15.15 13.43 -17.12
N TYR A 482 -15.42 14.52 -17.83
CA TYR A 482 -16.61 14.66 -18.64
C TYR A 482 -16.52 13.73 -19.86
N GLN A 483 -17.49 12.83 -20.01
CA GLN A 483 -17.56 11.89 -21.12
C GLN A 483 -18.89 12.04 -21.84
N PRO A 484 -18.89 12.49 -23.12
CA PRO A 484 -20.12 12.64 -23.87
C PRO A 484 -20.96 11.35 -23.93
N THR A 485 -22.28 11.51 -23.90
CA THR A 485 -23.21 10.37 -24.00
C THR A 485 -23.20 9.72 -25.39
N VAL A 486 -22.85 10.50 -26.42
CA VAL A 486 -22.74 10.04 -27.82
C VAL A 486 -21.28 9.82 -28.23
N GLN A 487 -21.08 8.99 -29.25
CA GLN A 487 -19.76 8.75 -29.84
C GLN A 487 -19.36 9.90 -30.77
N VAL A 488 -18.05 10.05 -30.97
CA VAL A 488 -17.53 10.94 -32.01
C VAL A 488 -17.98 10.45 -33.39
N VAL A 489 -18.39 11.37 -34.27
CA VAL A 489 -18.79 11.06 -35.64
C VAL A 489 -17.61 10.51 -36.45
N ALA A 490 -17.89 9.55 -37.34
CA ALA A 490 -16.88 9.01 -38.24
C ALA A 490 -16.26 10.11 -39.12
N GLY A 491 -14.93 10.12 -39.23
CA GLY A 491 -14.19 11.15 -39.96
C GLY A 491 -13.48 12.19 -39.08
N ALA A 492 -13.46 11.97 -37.76
CA ALA A 492 -12.56 12.67 -36.84
C ALA A 492 -11.09 12.54 -37.28
N LYS A 493 -10.31 13.60 -37.07
CA LYS A 493 -8.95 13.71 -37.60
C LYS A 493 -7.96 14.04 -36.50
N VAL A 494 -6.89 13.27 -36.44
CA VAL A 494 -5.66 13.62 -35.71
C VAL A 494 -4.57 13.95 -36.72
N ARG A 495 -3.81 15.01 -36.49
CA ARG A 495 -2.67 15.39 -37.34
C ARG A 495 -1.53 15.99 -36.54
N TRP A 496 -0.33 15.90 -37.10
CA TRP A 496 0.80 16.70 -36.69
C TRP A 496 0.74 18.07 -37.37
N VAL A 497 0.97 19.11 -36.58
CA VAL A 497 1.08 20.49 -37.04
C VAL A 497 2.53 20.94 -36.83
N ASP A 498 3.14 21.49 -37.89
CA ASP A 498 4.46 22.10 -37.83
C ASP A 498 4.31 23.62 -37.87
N PRO A 499 4.47 24.32 -36.72
CA PRO A 499 4.32 25.77 -36.67
C PRO A 499 5.60 26.52 -37.09
N SER A 500 6.61 25.82 -37.60
CA SER A 500 7.86 26.42 -38.09
C SER A 500 7.59 27.42 -39.21
N ILE A 501 8.33 28.53 -39.19
CA ILE A 501 8.21 29.57 -40.21
C ILE A 501 9.50 29.63 -41.04
N SER A 502 9.36 29.95 -42.33
CA SER A 502 10.49 30.22 -43.22
C SER A 502 10.43 31.66 -43.72
N GLN A 503 11.54 32.38 -43.62
CA GLN A 503 11.68 33.74 -44.13
C GLN A 503 12.73 33.76 -45.24
N THR A 504 12.42 34.35 -46.39
CA THR A 504 13.42 34.60 -47.44
C THR A 504 14.11 35.92 -47.16
N THR A 505 15.45 35.91 -47.11
CA THR A 505 16.30 37.10 -46.98
C THR A 505 16.31 37.92 -48.28
N ASP A 506 16.73 39.19 -48.21
CA ASP A 506 16.86 40.07 -49.38
C ASP A 506 17.84 39.51 -50.43
N GLY A 507 18.77 38.64 -50.02
CA GLY A 507 19.70 37.91 -50.90
C GLY A 507 19.15 36.59 -51.46
N GLY A 508 17.89 36.24 -51.21
CA GLY A 508 17.24 35.04 -51.74
C GLY A 508 17.46 33.75 -50.94
N ALA A 509 18.23 33.78 -49.85
CA ALA A 509 18.41 32.62 -48.97
C ALA A 509 17.18 32.44 -48.05
N LYS A 510 16.72 31.20 -47.87
CA LYS A 510 15.65 30.86 -46.91
C LYS A 510 16.25 30.59 -45.53
N VAL A 511 15.76 31.32 -44.53
CA VAL A 511 16.03 31.11 -43.11
C VAL A 511 14.83 30.40 -42.50
N PHE A 512 15.08 29.32 -41.77
CA PHE A 512 14.04 28.53 -41.12
C PHE A 512 14.12 28.73 -39.61
N TYR A 513 12.98 29.04 -38.99
CA TYR A 513 12.83 29.09 -37.55
C TYR A 513 12.02 27.87 -37.15
N ALA A 514 12.74 26.80 -36.80
CA ALA A 514 12.15 25.55 -36.37
C ALA A 514 11.42 25.75 -35.04
N LYS A 515 10.19 25.24 -34.95
CA LYS A 515 9.40 25.16 -33.73
C LYS A 515 9.05 23.72 -33.43
N ARG A 516 8.76 23.43 -32.16
CA ARG A 516 8.31 22.10 -31.74
C ARG A 516 6.95 21.81 -32.39
N LYS A 517 6.84 20.64 -33.01
CA LYS A 517 5.60 20.14 -33.64
C LYS A 517 4.66 19.67 -32.54
N HIS A 518 3.36 19.84 -32.74
CA HIS A 518 2.34 19.41 -31.80
C HIS A 518 1.23 18.66 -32.54
N ARG A 519 0.40 17.95 -31.78
CA ARG A 519 -0.78 17.27 -32.31
C ARG A 519 -2.02 18.16 -32.26
N GLU A 520 -2.89 17.95 -33.23
CA GLU A 520 -4.23 18.57 -33.26
C GLU A 520 -5.30 17.50 -33.51
N TRP A 521 -6.38 17.55 -32.73
CA TRP A 521 -7.59 16.76 -32.92
C TRP A 521 -8.74 17.64 -33.40
N ALA A 522 -9.45 17.20 -34.44
CA ALA A 522 -10.73 17.76 -34.86
C ALA A 522 -11.84 16.72 -34.70
N LEU A 523 -12.81 17.01 -33.83
CA LEU A 523 -13.87 16.12 -33.39
C LEU A 523 -15.22 16.78 -33.64
N VAL A 524 -16.19 15.99 -34.11
CA VAL A 524 -17.58 16.43 -34.26
C VAL A 524 -18.48 15.47 -33.48
N PHE A 525 -19.39 16.03 -32.70
CA PHE A 525 -20.44 15.30 -32.01
C PHE A 525 -21.80 15.72 -32.58
N GLU A 526 -22.57 14.74 -33.03
CA GLU A 526 -23.94 14.93 -33.51
C GLU A 526 -24.94 14.29 -32.55
N GLU A 527 -26.15 14.84 -32.49
CA GLU A 527 -27.26 14.29 -31.69
C GLU A 527 -27.03 14.27 -30.16
N LEU A 528 -26.21 15.19 -29.64
CA LEU A 528 -26.05 15.38 -28.21
C LEU A 528 -27.35 15.90 -27.57
N PRO A 529 -27.76 15.40 -26.37
CA PRO A 529 -28.87 15.98 -25.63
C PRO A 529 -28.64 17.47 -25.35
N THR A 530 -29.65 18.31 -25.59
CA THR A 530 -29.54 19.76 -25.35
C THR A 530 -29.23 20.10 -23.87
N ALA A 531 -29.63 19.25 -22.91
CA ALA A 531 -29.29 19.42 -21.49
C ALA A 531 -27.77 19.27 -21.26
N GLU A 532 -27.18 18.17 -21.74
CA GLU A 532 -25.74 17.89 -21.62
C GLU A 532 -24.88 18.98 -22.27
N ILE A 533 -25.29 19.46 -23.45
CA ILE A 533 -24.62 20.59 -24.13
C ILE A 533 -24.59 21.83 -23.22
N ARG A 534 -25.71 22.14 -22.56
CA ARG A 534 -25.82 23.35 -21.73
C ARG A 534 -25.09 23.20 -20.41
N ASP A 535 -25.20 22.05 -19.77
CA ASP A 535 -24.71 21.83 -18.41
C ASP A 535 -23.20 21.56 -18.38
N SER A 536 -22.65 20.94 -19.43
CA SER A 536 -21.23 20.54 -19.47
C SER A 536 -20.42 21.30 -20.52
N ILE A 537 -20.86 21.31 -21.78
CA ILE A 537 -20.05 21.85 -22.89
C ILE A 537 -20.01 23.37 -22.88
N LEU A 538 -21.15 24.04 -22.68
CA LEU A 538 -21.18 25.50 -22.56
C LEU A 538 -20.38 26.00 -21.37
N GLU A 539 -20.50 25.35 -20.23
CA GLU A 539 -19.72 25.71 -19.04
C GLU A 539 -18.23 25.49 -19.28
N MET A 540 -17.82 24.39 -19.93
CA MET A 540 -16.42 24.17 -20.33
C MET A 540 -15.91 25.27 -21.28
N HIS A 541 -16.66 25.63 -22.33
CA HIS A 541 -16.28 26.70 -23.27
C HIS A 541 -16.14 28.05 -22.57
N LYS A 542 -17.08 28.37 -21.68
CA LYS A 542 -17.10 29.62 -20.91
C LYS A 542 -15.90 29.73 -19.96
N HIS A 543 -15.53 28.61 -19.33
CA HIS A 543 -14.47 28.60 -18.33
C HIS A 543 -13.07 28.50 -18.93
N GLN A 544 -12.86 27.61 -19.90
CA GLN A 544 -11.53 27.43 -20.49
C GLN A 544 -11.22 28.44 -21.59
N GLY A 545 -12.24 28.91 -22.33
CA GLY A 545 -11.98 29.69 -23.52
C GLY A 545 -11.03 28.97 -24.47
N THR A 546 -10.12 29.71 -25.11
CA THR A 546 -9.05 29.13 -25.95
C THR A 546 -7.69 29.05 -25.25
N THR A 547 -7.62 29.45 -23.98
CA THR A 547 -6.35 29.56 -23.23
C THR A 547 -6.22 28.52 -22.13
N GLY A 548 -7.34 28.09 -21.56
CA GLY A 548 -7.38 27.14 -20.46
C GLY A 548 -7.07 25.71 -20.90
N GLN A 549 -6.30 25.02 -20.07
CA GLN A 549 -5.83 23.66 -20.34
C GLN A 549 -6.87 22.63 -19.91
N LEU A 550 -7.01 21.57 -20.69
CA LEU A 550 -7.77 20.37 -20.35
C LEU A 550 -6.99 19.14 -20.81
N PHE A 551 -7.27 17.98 -20.21
CA PHE A 551 -6.63 16.75 -20.65
C PHE A 551 -7.56 15.96 -21.55
N PHE A 552 -7.13 15.64 -22.76
CA PHE A 552 -7.96 14.90 -23.71
C PHE A 552 -7.57 13.43 -23.77
N VAL A 553 -8.53 12.54 -23.53
CA VAL A 553 -8.38 11.09 -23.70
C VAL A 553 -9.28 10.65 -24.84
N TYR A 554 -8.70 10.22 -25.97
CA TYR A 554 -9.49 9.82 -27.14
C TYR A 554 -10.29 8.54 -26.89
N ASP A 555 -9.62 7.52 -26.34
CA ASP A 555 -10.22 6.23 -26.00
C ASP A 555 -9.71 5.79 -24.61
N PRO A 556 -10.58 5.68 -23.60
CA PRO A 556 -10.17 5.28 -22.26
C PRO A 556 -9.80 3.79 -22.13
N GLU A 557 -10.16 2.94 -23.09
CA GLU A 557 -9.84 1.50 -23.08
C GLU A 557 -8.52 1.18 -23.80
N GLU A 558 -7.98 2.13 -24.57
CA GLU A 558 -6.71 1.99 -25.28
C GLU A 558 -5.53 2.19 -24.34
N THR A 559 -4.62 1.21 -24.27
CA THR A 559 -3.47 1.22 -23.35
C THR A 559 -2.12 1.16 -24.06
N THR A 560 -2.09 0.83 -25.35
CA THR A 560 -0.85 0.64 -26.12
C THR A 560 -0.46 1.90 -26.90
N THR A 561 -1.42 2.52 -27.56
CA THR A 561 -1.21 3.71 -28.41
C THR A 561 -1.82 4.97 -27.81
N ALA A 562 -2.30 4.89 -26.56
CA ALA A 562 -3.00 5.96 -25.87
C ALA A 562 -2.18 7.26 -25.84
N HIS A 563 -0.87 7.16 -25.59
CA HIS A 563 0.09 8.27 -25.59
C HIS A 563 0.16 9.04 -26.93
N GLN A 564 -0.24 8.43 -28.05
CA GLN A 564 -0.19 9.02 -29.39
C GLN A 564 -1.42 9.88 -29.69
N VAL A 565 -2.55 9.55 -29.06
CA VAL A 565 -3.87 10.16 -29.36
C VAL A 565 -4.47 10.92 -28.19
N SER A 566 -3.89 10.80 -26.99
CA SER A 566 -4.34 11.48 -25.76
C SER A 566 -3.23 12.37 -25.22
N PHE A 567 -3.58 13.60 -24.82
CA PHE A 567 -2.63 14.63 -24.44
C PHE A 567 -3.27 15.81 -23.71
N LEU A 568 -2.44 16.57 -22.98
CA LEU A 568 -2.80 17.88 -22.44
C LEU A 568 -2.97 18.87 -23.60
N CYS A 569 -4.10 19.57 -23.65
CA CYS A 569 -4.46 20.43 -24.77
C CYS A 569 -5.17 21.71 -24.33
N THR A 570 -5.26 22.65 -25.28
CA THR A 570 -6.16 23.81 -25.23
C THR A 570 -7.14 23.72 -26.39
N MET A 571 -8.29 24.38 -26.26
CA MET A 571 -9.22 24.52 -27.38
C MET A 571 -8.70 25.60 -28.34
N ARG A 572 -8.43 25.23 -29.59
CA ARG A 572 -7.97 26.18 -30.62
C ARG A 572 -9.06 27.18 -30.99
N GLU A 573 -10.30 26.71 -31.05
CA GLU A 573 -11.49 27.53 -31.26
C GLU A 573 -12.66 26.97 -30.44
N LEU A 574 -13.59 27.84 -30.03
CA LEU A 574 -14.81 27.44 -29.35
C LEU A 574 -15.86 27.07 -30.40
N GLY A 575 -16.19 25.79 -30.48
CA GLY A 575 -17.20 25.29 -31.41
C GLY A 575 -18.56 25.91 -31.14
N ALA A 576 -19.20 26.44 -32.19
CA ALA A 576 -20.58 26.90 -32.09
C ALA A 576 -21.51 25.73 -31.74
N LEU A 577 -22.54 26.02 -30.96
CA LEU A 577 -23.58 25.06 -30.65
C LEU A 577 -24.70 25.17 -31.66
N GLU A 578 -24.86 24.14 -32.46
CA GLU A 578 -25.94 24.06 -33.42
C GLU A 578 -27.10 23.28 -32.82
N GLN A 579 -28.26 23.92 -32.69
CA GLN A 579 -29.49 23.22 -32.31
C GLN A 579 -30.12 22.59 -33.55
N ARG A 580 -29.72 21.35 -33.87
CA ARG A 580 -30.19 20.62 -35.06
C ARG A 580 -31.71 20.40 -35.04
N VAL A 581 -32.23 19.75 -33.99
CA VAL A 581 -33.67 19.49 -33.76
C VAL A 581 -33.88 19.34 -32.25
N TYR A 582 -34.77 20.09 -31.61
CA TYR A 582 -35.01 19.93 -30.16
C TYR A 582 -35.52 18.50 -29.82
N PRO A 583 -34.94 17.80 -28.82
CA PRO A 583 -33.95 18.20 -27.81
C PRO A 583 -32.50 17.73 -28.09
N ARG A 584 -32.02 17.86 -29.33
CA ARG A 584 -30.71 17.41 -29.83
C ARG A 584 -29.93 18.56 -30.48
N GLY A 585 -28.61 18.55 -30.31
CA GLY A 585 -27.70 19.51 -30.92
C GLY A 585 -26.38 18.90 -31.35
N ASN A 586 -25.61 19.68 -32.09
CA ASN A 586 -24.28 19.32 -32.58
C ASN A 586 -23.25 20.31 -32.02
N THR A 587 -22.01 19.84 -31.90
CA THR A 587 -20.86 20.68 -31.57
C THR A 587 -19.58 20.08 -32.14
N GLN A 588 -18.54 20.92 -32.21
CA GLN A 588 -17.22 20.52 -32.64
C GLN A 588 -16.16 20.94 -31.62
N PHE A 589 -15.10 20.16 -31.52
CA PHE A 589 -13.91 20.51 -30.76
C PHE A 589 -12.70 20.46 -31.67
N VAL A 590 -11.89 21.51 -31.64
CA VAL A 590 -10.54 21.52 -32.22
C VAL A 590 -9.56 21.70 -31.07
N LEU A 591 -8.81 20.64 -30.77
CA LEU A 591 -7.91 20.55 -29.61
C LEU A 591 -6.47 20.57 -30.08
N GLU A 592 -5.65 21.45 -29.49
CA GLU A 592 -4.24 21.63 -29.81
C GLU A 592 -3.38 21.24 -28.60
N GLU A 593 -2.39 20.36 -28.79
CA GLU A 593 -1.50 19.89 -27.72
C GLU A 593 -0.66 21.03 -27.12
N VAL A 594 -0.55 21.04 -25.79
CA VAL A 594 0.33 21.93 -25.03
C VAL A 594 1.75 21.35 -25.00
N LEU A 595 2.76 22.21 -25.16
CA LEU A 595 4.16 21.83 -25.32
C LEU A 595 5.14 22.42 -24.31
#